data_AF-A0A8T3WY61-F1
#
_entry.id   AF-A0A8T3WY61-F1
#
_cell.length_a   1.000
_cell.length_b   1.000
_cell.length_c   1.000
_cell.angle_alpha   90.00
_cell.angle_beta   90.00
_cell.angle_gamma   90.00
#
_symmetry.space_group_name_H-M   'P 1'
#
loop_
_entity.id
_entity.type
_entity.pdbx_description
1 polymer ?
#
loop_
_entity_poly.entity_id
_entity_poly.type
_entity_poly.pdbx_seq_one_letter_code
_entity_poly.pdbx_strand_id
1 'polypeptide(L)'
;MNPFEGIADFFGSKIKALEIAAVIHGNKPAARIMINQAELGETQKWCGENSLASIASDFKVRKQDTGRPCQSPYSDKGAKIPKESLEDGYFFLYLAKEQEKAEEAKLLEQDGKHKELGIALGYPECCSAFFEKNFPEQSKHRNDFTLLSLGNSSGFQFPWQMNITARHFDISLLSHFPCSFRCSHSLEIAKQNFSMLSEHGSSLAAQFESEMKTAAIYTDTQGVVLLKSPILEGSRLSYDGINATQDNQLSNLLRNAEFLTIEAKGRIVINGLKFTNIGLMVFS
;
A
#
# COMPACT_ATOMS: atom_id res chain seq x y z
N MET A 1 14.10 18.39 -12.95
CA MET A 1 13.25 17.22 -12.63
C MET A 1 13.36 17.02 -11.13
N ASN A 2 12.24 16.92 -10.43
CA ASN A 2 12.23 16.68 -8.99
C ASN A 2 12.92 15.31 -8.71
N PRO A 3 13.84 15.18 -7.72
CA PRO A 3 14.48 13.91 -7.40
C PRO A 3 13.48 12.77 -7.20
N PHE A 4 12.33 13.03 -6.58
CA PHE A 4 11.26 12.05 -6.44
C PHE A 4 10.68 11.61 -7.79
N GLU A 5 10.41 12.53 -8.71
CA GLU A 5 9.90 12.22 -10.05
C GLU A 5 10.89 11.33 -10.81
N GLY A 6 12.18 11.62 -10.73
CA GLY A 6 13.22 10.79 -11.35
C GLY A 6 13.24 9.36 -10.80
N ILE A 7 13.01 9.18 -9.49
CA ILE A 7 12.86 7.85 -8.89
C ILE A 7 11.57 7.19 -9.38
N ALA A 8 10.44 7.90 -9.37
CA ALA A 8 9.15 7.37 -9.80
C ALA A 8 9.14 6.92 -11.26
N ASP A 9 9.77 7.69 -12.15
CA ASP A 9 9.92 7.37 -13.57
C ASP A 9 10.78 6.13 -13.76
N PHE A 10 11.92 6.03 -13.06
CA PHE A 10 12.82 4.87 -13.16
C PHE A 10 12.15 3.58 -12.64
N PHE A 11 11.48 3.64 -11.48
CA PHE A 11 10.87 2.47 -10.85
C PHE A 11 9.44 2.17 -11.34
N GLY A 12 8.87 3.05 -12.15
CA GLY A 12 7.51 2.98 -12.69
C GLY A 12 6.41 2.95 -11.61
N SER A 13 6.69 3.52 -10.43
CA SER A 13 5.77 3.46 -9.28
C SER A 13 6.06 4.53 -8.24
N LYS A 14 5.04 5.31 -7.88
CA LYS A 14 5.11 6.33 -6.83
C LYS A 14 5.28 5.70 -5.44
N ILE A 15 4.69 4.53 -5.18
CA ILE A 15 4.87 3.87 -3.88
C ILE A 15 6.29 3.34 -3.70
N LYS A 16 6.91 2.80 -4.78
CA LYS A 16 8.33 2.41 -4.73
C LYS A 16 9.22 3.65 -4.57
N ALA A 17 8.90 4.73 -5.27
CA ALA A 17 9.65 5.97 -5.15
C ALA A 17 9.62 6.55 -3.73
N LEU A 18 8.46 6.53 -3.07
CA LEU A 18 8.34 6.95 -1.68
C LEU A 18 9.19 6.09 -0.74
N GLU A 19 9.17 4.77 -0.91
CA GLU A 19 9.98 3.84 -0.11
C GLU A 19 11.47 4.13 -0.23
N ILE A 20 11.95 4.33 -1.46
CA ILE A 20 13.37 4.59 -1.75
C ILE A 20 13.76 5.98 -1.25
N ALA A 21 12.94 7.00 -1.51
CA ALA A 21 13.17 8.35 -1.01
C ALA A 21 13.22 8.37 0.52
N ALA A 22 12.35 7.62 1.21
CA ALA A 22 12.37 7.54 2.66
C ALA A 22 13.68 6.94 3.20
N VAL A 23 14.29 5.97 2.52
CA VAL A 23 15.63 5.45 2.87
C VAL A 23 16.71 6.49 2.58
N ILE A 24 16.69 7.14 1.42
CA ILE A 24 17.66 8.19 1.04
C ILE A 24 17.63 9.36 2.05
N HIS A 25 16.46 9.76 2.52
CA HIS A 25 16.30 10.83 3.52
C HIS A 25 16.55 10.37 4.96
N GLY A 26 16.72 9.06 5.20
CA GLY A 26 16.92 8.52 6.55
C GLY A 26 15.66 8.42 7.40
N ASN A 27 14.48 8.60 6.80
CA ASN A 27 13.19 8.37 7.46
C ASN A 27 12.90 6.87 7.65
N LYS A 28 13.54 6.02 6.84
CA LYS A 28 13.50 4.56 6.99
C LYS A 28 14.90 3.97 7.03
N PRO A 29 15.15 2.97 7.90
CA PRO A 29 16.44 2.26 7.98
C PRO A 29 16.68 1.39 6.74
N ALA A 30 15.62 0.75 6.22
CA ALA A 30 15.69 -0.09 5.04
C ALA A 30 14.32 -0.13 4.33
N ALA A 31 14.33 -0.54 3.06
CA ALA A 31 13.14 -0.80 2.26
C ALA A 31 13.22 -2.19 1.61
N ARG A 32 12.05 -2.78 1.35
CA ARG A 32 11.92 -4.02 0.58
C ARG A 32 11.02 -3.76 -0.61
N ILE A 33 11.59 -3.75 -1.80
CA ILE A 33 10.85 -3.57 -3.05
C ILE A 33 10.90 -4.83 -3.91
N MET A 34 9.94 -4.97 -4.82
CA MET A 34 9.88 -6.10 -5.76
C MET A 34 10.26 -5.62 -7.16
N ILE A 35 11.24 -6.29 -7.77
CA ILE A 35 11.87 -5.93 -9.05
C ILE A 35 11.81 -7.12 -10.00
N ASN A 36 11.48 -6.90 -11.27
CA ASN A 36 11.47 -7.99 -12.26
C ASN A 36 12.91 -8.50 -12.47
N GLN A 37 13.08 -9.80 -12.70
CA GLN A 37 14.41 -10.39 -12.97
C GLN A 37 15.19 -9.65 -14.08
N ALA A 38 14.51 -9.19 -15.14
CA ALA A 38 15.12 -8.44 -16.24
C ALA A 38 15.65 -7.06 -15.82
N GLU A 39 15.04 -6.44 -14.81
CA GLU A 39 15.36 -5.09 -14.33
C GLU A 39 16.41 -5.10 -13.20
N LEU A 40 16.74 -6.28 -12.65
CA LEU A 40 17.54 -6.40 -11.43
C LEU A 40 18.92 -5.74 -11.56
N GLY A 41 19.65 -6.03 -12.64
CA GLY A 41 21.01 -5.51 -12.85
C GLY A 41 21.04 -3.99 -12.99
N GLU A 42 20.13 -3.43 -13.78
CA GLU A 42 19.99 -1.97 -13.94
C GLU A 42 19.58 -1.30 -12.63
N THR A 43 18.65 -1.92 -11.90
CA THR A 43 18.20 -1.41 -10.59
C THR A 43 19.34 -1.38 -9.57
N GLN A 44 20.14 -2.45 -9.47
CA GLN A 44 21.28 -2.49 -8.54
C GLN A 44 22.36 -1.47 -8.91
N LYS A 45 22.58 -1.26 -10.22
CA LYS A 45 23.48 -0.21 -10.71
C LYS A 45 22.98 1.17 -10.28
N TRP A 46 21.70 1.46 -10.50
CA TRP A 46 21.08 2.73 -10.09
C TRP A 46 21.20 2.94 -8.57
N CYS A 47 20.99 1.89 -7.76
CA CYS A 47 21.15 1.97 -6.31
C CYS A 47 22.59 2.34 -5.93
N GLY A 48 23.59 1.71 -6.54
CA GLY A 48 25.01 2.02 -6.31
C GLY A 48 25.37 3.46 -6.69
N GLU A 49 24.87 3.95 -7.82
CA GLU A 49 25.05 5.35 -8.26
C GLU A 49 24.41 6.36 -7.30
N ASN A 50 23.36 5.95 -6.56
CA ASN A 50 22.64 6.75 -5.58
C ASN A 50 23.04 6.44 -4.12
N SER A 51 24.20 5.82 -3.90
CA SER A 51 24.74 5.52 -2.55
C SER A 51 23.81 4.67 -1.67
N LEU A 52 23.09 3.72 -2.29
CA LEU A 52 22.27 2.73 -1.61
C LEU A 52 22.90 1.35 -1.77
N ALA A 53 23.08 0.64 -0.66
CA ALA A 53 23.31 -0.80 -0.68
C ALA A 53 22.04 -1.51 -1.18
N SER A 54 22.21 -2.50 -2.05
CA SER A 54 21.09 -3.24 -2.64
C SER A 54 21.39 -4.74 -2.69
N ILE A 55 20.55 -5.54 -2.04
CA ILE A 55 20.76 -6.99 -1.91
C ILE A 55 19.51 -7.72 -2.37
N ALA A 56 19.67 -8.67 -3.30
CA ALA A 56 18.57 -9.48 -3.80
C ALA A 56 18.29 -10.68 -2.89
N SER A 57 17.03 -11.12 -2.84
CA SER A 57 16.63 -12.38 -2.24
C SER A 57 17.30 -13.58 -2.92
N ASP A 58 17.54 -14.66 -2.16
CA ASP A 58 18.06 -15.94 -2.70
C ASP A 58 16.95 -16.82 -3.32
N PHE A 59 15.80 -16.21 -3.60
CA PHE A 59 14.64 -16.83 -4.23
C PHE A 59 13.98 -15.81 -5.16
N LYS A 60 13.23 -16.32 -6.14
CA LYS A 60 12.31 -15.51 -6.94
C LYS A 60 10.90 -15.61 -6.36
N VAL A 61 10.07 -14.64 -6.69
CA VAL A 61 8.66 -14.55 -6.33
C VAL A 61 7.87 -14.56 -7.61
N ARG A 62 7.08 -15.61 -7.82
CA ARG A 62 6.07 -15.65 -8.87
C ARG A 62 4.80 -15.01 -8.29
N LYS A 63 4.36 -13.89 -8.86
CA LYS A 63 3.06 -13.30 -8.51
C LYS A 63 1.99 -14.37 -8.73
N GLN A 64 1.22 -14.67 -7.70
CA GLN A 64 0.07 -15.55 -7.89
C GLN A 64 -1.08 -14.71 -8.42
N ASP A 65 -1.64 -15.11 -9.56
CA ASP A 65 -2.94 -14.61 -9.96
C ASP A 65 -3.92 -14.99 -8.84
N THR A 66 -4.55 -13.98 -8.23
CA THR A 66 -5.52 -14.21 -7.16
C THR A 66 -6.87 -14.71 -7.69
N GLY A 67 -6.94 -15.06 -8.99
CA GLY A 67 -8.14 -15.57 -9.65
C GLY A 67 -9.19 -14.49 -9.89
N ARG A 68 -8.78 -13.22 -9.99
CA ARG A 68 -9.67 -12.11 -10.32
C ARG A 68 -9.17 -11.39 -11.57
N PRO A 69 -10.08 -10.88 -12.42
CA PRO A 69 -9.79 -9.77 -13.32
C PRO A 69 -9.59 -8.49 -12.49
N CYS A 70 -8.62 -8.47 -11.59
CA CYS A 70 -8.13 -7.23 -10.99
C CYS A 70 -7.21 -6.60 -12.04
N GLN A 71 -7.63 -5.51 -12.66
CA GLN A 71 -6.74 -4.65 -13.44
C GLN A 71 -5.79 -3.83 -12.54
N SER A 72 -5.66 -4.19 -11.25
CA SER A 72 -4.69 -3.57 -10.36
C SER A 72 -3.34 -4.30 -10.51
N PRO A 73 -2.25 -3.61 -10.85
CA PRO A 73 -0.90 -4.21 -10.91
C PRO A 73 -0.37 -4.64 -9.54
N TYR A 74 -1.13 -4.34 -8.47
CA TYR A 74 -0.79 -4.56 -7.08
C TYR A 74 -1.29 -5.93 -6.57
N SER A 75 -0.38 -6.78 -6.12
CA SER A 75 -0.69 -8.07 -5.47
C SER A 75 0.12 -8.20 -4.19
N ASP A 76 -0.57 -8.52 -3.08
CA ASP A 76 0.07 -8.84 -1.80
C ASP A 76 0.50 -10.33 -1.72
N LYS A 77 0.22 -11.14 -2.74
CA LYS A 77 0.49 -12.60 -2.75
C LYS A 77 1.43 -13.03 -3.86
N GLY A 78 2.44 -13.80 -3.49
CA GLY A 78 3.37 -14.47 -4.40
C GLY A 78 3.89 -15.78 -3.83
N ALA A 79 4.29 -16.68 -4.72
CA ALA A 79 4.95 -17.93 -4.36
C ALA A 79 6.46 -17.77 -4.47
N LYS A 80 7.20 -18.14 -3.41
CA LYS A 80 8.66 -18.28 -3.49
C LYS A 80 8.98 -19.46 -4.42
N ILE A 81 9.81 -19.22 -5.42
CA ILE A 81 10.34 -20.24 -6.33
C ILE A 81 11.88 -20.19 -6.26
N PRO A 82 12.58 -21.32 -6.53
CA PRO A 82 14.04 -21.34 -6.53
C PRO A 82 14.63 -20.27 -7.45
N LYS A 83 15.74 -19.66 -7.03
CA LYS A 83 16.48 -18.67 -7.84
C LYS A 83 16.88 -19.22 -9.21
N GLU A 84 17.28 -20.48 -9.26
CA GLU A 84 17.71 -21.17 -10.49
C GLU A 84 16.54 -21.69 -11.34
N SER A 85 15.28 -21.44 -10.94
CA SER A 85 14.13 -21.78 -11.79
C SER A 85 14.24 -21.07 -13.13
N LEU A 86 13.90 -21.76 -14.22
CA LEU A 86 13.82 -21.15 -15.55
C LEU A 86 12.57 -20.26 -15.72
N GLU A 87 11.60 -20.35 -14.81
CA GLU A 87 10.42 -19.50 -14.81
C GLU A 87 10.79 -18.04 -14.54
N ASP A 88 10.21 -17.10 -15.30
CA ASP A 88 10.36 -15.68 -14.99
C ASP A 88 9.73 -15.34 -13.63
N GLY A 89 10.24 -14.30 -12.98
CA GLY A 89 9.78 -13.91 -11.66
C GLY A 89 10.39 -12.61 -11.18
N TYR A 90 10.07 -12.28 -9.94
CA TYR A 90 10.53 -11.07 -9.30
C TYR A 90 11.52 -11.40 -8.19
N PHE A 91 12.49 -10.55 -7.94
CA PHE A 91 13.28 -10.58 -6.72
C PHE A 91 12.72 -9.59 -5.71
N PHE A 92 12.82 -9.93 -4.42
CA PHE A 92 12.82 -8.88 -3.41
C PHE A 92 14.22 -8.27 -3.38
N LEU A 93 14.26 -6.94 -3.48
CA LEU A 93 15.46 -6.14 -3.35
C LEU A 93 15.38 -5.39 -2.02
N TYR A 94 16.32 -5.65 -1.14
CA TYR A 94 16.49 -4.97 0.14
C TYR A 94 17.44 -3.81 -0.06
N LEU A 95 16.98 -2.61 0.29
CA LEU A 95 17.70 -1.36 0.08
C LEU A 95 17.95 -0.70 1.43
N ALA A 96 19.16 -0.20 1.63
CA ALA A 96 19.53 0.57 2.81
C ALA A 96 20.71 1.49 2.49
N LYS A 97 21.00 2.48 3.33
CA LYS A 97 22.25 3.24 3.24
C LYS A 97 23.45 2.37 3.62
N GLU A 98 23.32 1.63 4.72
CA GLU A 98 24.32 0.69 5.20
C GLU A 98 24.04 -0.72 4.69
N GLN A 99 25.08 -1.39 4.15
CA GLN A 99 24.97 -2.77 3.67
C GLN A 99 24.43 -3.73 4.73
N GLU A 100 24.87 -3.59 5.99
CA GLU A 100 24.44 -4.41 7.12
C GLU A 100 22.90 -4.39 7.31
N LYS A 101 22.25 -3.24 7.10
CA LYS A 101 20.80 -3.10 7.25
C LYS A 101 20.03 -3.82 6.15
N ALA A 102 20.54 -3.79 4.92
CA ALA A 102 19.98 -4.55 3.81
C ALA A 102 20.17 -6.07 4.01
N GLU A 103 21.32 -6.49 4.54
CA GLU A 103 21.61 -7.89 4.88
C GLU A 103 20.71 -8.40 6.01
N GLU A 104 20.56 -7.60 7.07
CA GLU A 104 19.66 -7.87 8.19
C GLU A 104 18.24 -8.11 7.70
N ALA A 105 17.68 -7.20 6.89
CA ALA A 105 16.34 -7.35 6.33
C ALA A 105 16.19 -8.61 5.47
N LYS A 106 17.20 -8.94 4.65
CA LYS A 106 17.21 -10.17 3.85
C LYS A 106 17.16 -11.41 4.73
N LEU A 107 18.03 -11.49 5.75
CA LEU A 107 18.15 -12.64 6.64
C LEU A 107 16.85 -12.85 7.45
N LEU A 108 16.24 -11.76 7.95
CA LEU A 108 14.97 -11.83 8.67
C LEU A 108 13.82 -12.38 7.80
N GLU A 109 13.75 -12.00 6.51
CA GLU A 109 12.78 -12.59 5.57
C GLU A 109 13.06 -14.07 5.30
N GLN A 110 14.33 -14.47 5.21
CA GLN A 110 14.72 -15.87 5.00
C GLN A 110 14.36 -16.76 6.19
N ASP A 111 14.57 -16.26 7.40
CA ASP A 111 14.24 -16.94 8.65
C ASP A 111 12.74 -16.93 8.98
N GLY A 112 11.91 -16.22 8.20
CA GLY A 112 10.47 -16.08 8.47
C GLY A 112 10.15 -15.23 9.71
N LYS A 113 11.06 -14.38 10.14
CA LYS A 113 10.93 -13.50 11.31
C LYS A 113 10.15 -12.24 10.96
N HIS A 114 8.83 -12.39 10.76
CA HIS A 114 7.98 -11.34 10.21
C HIS A 114 7.91 -10.06 11.06
N LYS A 115 7.84 -10.19 12.39
CA LYS A 115 7.78 -9.03 13.28
C LYS A 115 9.10 -8.25 13.24
N GLU A 116 10.22 -8.95 13.40
CA GLU A 116 11.56 -8.37 13.39
C GLU A 116 11.86 -7.75 12.03
N LEU A 117 11.50 -8.40 10.92
CA LEU A 117 11.61 -7.82 9.58
C LEU A 117 10.85 -6.50 9.48
N GLY A 118 9.61 -6.45 9.97
CA GLY A 118 8.83 -5.21 9.97
C GLY A 118 9.55 -4.08 10.71
N ILE A 119 10.11 -4.37 11.89
CA ILE A 119 10.87 -3.40 12.68
C ILE A 119 12.15 -2.97 11.95
N ALA A 120 12.88 -3.91 11.34
CA ALA A 120 14.09 -3.63 10.56
C ALA A 120 13.82 -2.76 9.33
N LEU A 121 12.59 -2.80 8.78
CA LEU A 121 12.11 -1.92 7.71
C LEU A 121 11.56 -0.57 8.23
N GLY A 122 11.58 -0.33 9.54
CA GLY A 122 11.07 0.90 10.16
C GLY A 122 9.56 0.91 10.46
N TYR A 123 8.90 -0.24 10.48
CA TYR A 123 7.48 -0.32 10.83
C TYR A 123 7.27 -0.31 12.35
N PRO A 124 6.18 0.30 12.85
CA PRO A 124 5.90 0.31 14.28
C PRO A 124 5.75 -1.09 14.85
N GLU A 125 6.30 -1.34 16.04
CA GLU A 125 6.24 -2.66 16.69
C GLU A 125 4.79 -3.18 16.80
N CYS A 126 3.82 -2.30 17.11
CA CYS A 126 2.41 -2.70 17.20
C CYS A 126 1.83 -3.16 15.85
N CYS A 127 2.31 -2.62 14.74
CA CYS A 127 1.88 -3.00 13.39
C CYS A 127 2.58 -4.30 12.95
N SER A 128 3.87 -4.43 13.26
CA SER A 128 4.64 -5.65 13.01
C SER A 128 4.09 -6.86 13.79
N ALA A 129 3.77 -6.67 15.07
CA ALA A 129 3.11 -7.69 15.89
C ALA A 129 1.69 -8.02 15.40
N PHE A 130 0.95 -7.02 14.94
CA PHE A 130 -0.36 -7.24 14.31
C PHE A 130 -0.24 -8.07 13.02
N PHE A 131 0.74 -7.78 12.17
CA PHE A 131 1.00 -8.55 10.96
C PHE A 131 1.33 -10.01 11.31
N GLU A 132 2.33 -10.23 12.16
CA GLU A 132 2.77 -11.57 12.58
C GLU A 132 1.62 -12.40 13.17
N LYS A 133 0.83 -11.81 14.07
CA LYS A 133 -0.32 -12.49 14.69
C LYS A 133 -1.34 -12.98 13.67
N ASN A 134 -1.60 -12.20 12.62
CA ASN A 134 -2.67 -12.48 11.65
C ASN A 134 -2.16 -13.16 10.36
N PHE A 135 -0.84 -13.19 10.13
CA PHE A 135 -0.22 -13.76 8.93
C PHE A 135 -0.59 -15.22 8.66
N PRO A 136 -0.64 -16.15 9.65
CA PRO A 136 -0.99 -17.55 9.38
C PRO A 136 -2.38 -17.75 8.76
N GLU A 137 -3.31 -16.82 9.00
CA GLU A 137 -4.64 -16.84 8.42
C GLU A 137 -4.64 -16.06 7.10
N GLN A 138 -4.21 -14.80 7.11
CA GLN A 138 -4.25 -13.94 5.92
C GLN A 138 -3.42 -14.47 4.74
N SER A 139 -2.29 -15.16 5.00
CA SER A 139 -1.45 -15.76 3.95
C SER A 139 -2.16 -16.88 3.17
N LYS A 140 -3.16 -17.54 3.78
CA LYS A 140 -4.01 -18.52 3.10
C LYS A 140 -4.96 -17.83 2.10
N HIS A 141 -5.41 -16.62 2.43
CA HIS A 141 -6.24 -15.79 1.57
C HIS A 141 -5.40 -14.92 0.64
N ARG A 142 -5.45 -13.59 0.79
CA ARG A 142 -4.83 -12.61 -0.10
C ARG A 142 -3.59 -11.95 0.44
N ASN A 143 -3.25 -12.21 1.70
CA ASN A 143 -2.21 -11.48 2.42
C ASN A 143 -2.47 -9.96 2.50
N ASP A 144 -3.75 -9.55 2.41
CA ASP A 144 -4.20 -8.16 2.56
C ASP A 144 -4.84 -8.00 3.94
N PHE A 145 -4.43 -6.99 4.71
CA PHE A 145 -4.87 -6.79 6.10
C PHE A 145 -5.77 -5.56 6.25
N THR A 146 -6.24 -4.97 5.14
CA THR A 146 -7.05 -3.75 5.12
C THR A 146 -8.33 -3.90 5.95
N LEU A 147 -9.10 -4.98 5.72
CA LEU A 147 -10.34 -5.22 6.47
C LEU A 147 -10.10 -5.57 7.94
N LEU A 148 -8.99 -6.22 8.28
CA LEU A 148 -8.60 -6.45 9.68
C LEU A 148 -8.23 -5.12 10.37
N SER A 149 -7.51 -4.25 9.68
CA SER A 149 -7.18 -2.89 10.16
C SER A 149 -8.45 -2.08 10.39
N LEU A 150 -9.42 -2.15 9.47
CA LEU A 150 -10.75 -1.55 9.63
C LEU A 150 -11.52 -2.16 10.79
N GLY A 151 -11.46 -3.48 10.98
CA GLY A 151 -12.06 -4.22 12.09
C GLY A 151 -11.57 -3.68 13.44
N ASN A 152 -10.27 -3.45 13.58
CA ASN A 152 -9.60 -2.86 14.75
C ASN A 152 -9.79 -1.34 14.89
N SER A 153 -10.58 -0.72 14.02
CA SER A 153 -10.83 0.72 14.02
C SER A 153 -12.24 1.04 14.47
N SER A 154 -12.38 2.00 15.38
CA SER A 154 -13.68 2.57 15.75
C SER A 154 -14.13 3.60 14.70
N GLY A 155 -15.41 3.53 14.33
CA GLY A 155 -16.00 4.37 13.29
C GLY A 155 -15.55 4.03 11.88
N PHE A 156 -15.72 4.98 10.97
CA PHE A 156 -15.33 4.88 9.55
C PHE A 156 -14.61 6.13 9.04
N GLN A 157 -14.45 7.17 9.86
CA GLN A 157 -13.73 8.40 9.51
C GLN A 157 -12.33 8.36 10.09
N PHE A 158 -11.31 8.57 9.26
CA PHE A 158 -9.91 8.42 9.60
C PHE A 158 -9.06 9.56 9.01
N PRO A 159 -7.89 9.87 9.61
CA PRO A 159 -6.97 10.85 9.02
C PRO A 159 -6.57 10.43 7.62
N TRP A 160 -6.58 11.38 6.67
CA TRP A 160 -6.36 11.03 5.27
C TRP A 160 -5.01 10.38 4.96
N GLN A 161 -4.00 10.68 5.77
CA GLN A 161 -2.66 10.09 5.63
C GLN A 161 -2.66 8.57 5.83
N MET A 162 -3.70 8.04 6.47
CA MET A 162 -3.86 6.61 6.76
C MET A 162 -4.54 5.84 5.61
N ASN A 163 -4.82 6.48 4.47
CA ASN A 163 -5.51 5.84 3.35
C ASN A 163 -4.63 4.83 2.60
N ILE A 164 -4.41 3.66 3.20
CA ILE A 164 -3.68 2.56 2.56
C ILE A 164 -4.45 1.95 1.38
N THR A 165 -5.75 2.19 1.26
CA THR A 165 -6.56 1.62 0.17
C THR A 165 -6.21 2.24 -1.18
N ALA A 166 -5.67 3.46 -1.18
CA ALA A 166 -5.25 4.14 -2.39
C ALA A 166 -4.02 3.46 -3.05
N ARG A 167 -3.33 2.55 -2.34
CA ARG A 167 -2.18 1.78 -2.87
C ARG A 167 -2.52 0.98 -4.13
N HIS A 168 -3.78 0.60 -4.30
CA HIS A 168 -4.26 -0.09 -5.50
C HIS A 168 -4.23 0.78 -6.77
N PHE A 169 -4.05 2.09 -6.59
CA PHE A 169 -3.90 3.13 -7.61
C PHE A 169 -2.50 3.76 -7.56
N ASP A 170 -1.51 3.03 -7.04
CA ASP A 170 -0.10 3.45 -6.92
C ASP A 170 0.07 4.73 -6.08
N ILE A 171 -0.70 4.89 -5.01
CA ILE A 171 -0.48 5.99 -4.07
C ILE A 171 -0.73 5.57 -2.62
N SER A 172 0.22 5.85 -1.73
CA SER A 172 0.11 5.60 -0.29
C SER A 172 1.23 6.35 0.41
N LEU A 173 0.99 6.77 1.66
CA LEU A 173 2.04 7.30 2.55
C LEU A 173 2.63 6.23 3.48
N LEU A 174 2.10 5.01 3.42
CA LEU A 174 2.51 3.87 4.23
C LEU A 174 2.85 2.67 3.35
N SER A 175 3.88 1.93 3.71
CA SER A 175 4.27 0.67 3.06
C SER A 175 3.93 -0.58 3.88
N HIS A 176 3.32 -0.39 5.04
CA HIS A 176 2.82 -1.44 5.92
C HIS A 176 1.32 -1.30 6.15
N PHE A 177 0.67 -2.40 6.52
CA PHE A 177 -0.68 -2.36 7.04
C PHE A 177 -0.65 -1.88 8.50
N PRO A 178 -1.33 -0.76 8.85
CA PRO A 178 -1.40 -0.30 10.23
C PRO A 178 -2.28 -1.27 11.05
N CYS A 179 -1.97 -1.49 12.32
CA CYS A 179 -2.81 -2.34 13.17
C CYS A 179 -4.26 -1.83 13.36
N SER A 180 -4.48 -0.55 13.05
CA SER A 180 -5.75 0.18 13.04
C SER A 180 -5.57 1.46 12.20
N PHE A 181 -6.62 1.95 11.52
CA PHE A 181 -6.62 3.26 10.86
C PHE A 181 -6.50 4.45 11.84
N ARG A 182 -6.50 4.17 13.15
CA ARG A 182 -6.22 5.14 14.22
C ARG A 182 -4.84 4.94 14.88
N CYS A 183 -3.97 4.09 14.33
CA CYS A 183 -2.63 3.86 14.87
C CYS A 183 -1.81 5.16 14.85
N SER A 184 -1.46 5.68 16.02
CA SER A 184 -0.70 6.92 16.18
C SER A 184 0.71 6.82 15.57
N HIS A 185 1.40 5.69 15.77
CA HIS A 185 2.75 5.48 15.23
C HIS A 185 2.75 5.45 13.69
N SER A 186 1.75 4.81 13.07
CA SER A 186 1.62 4.83 11.60
C SER A 186 1.25 6.23 11.10
N LEU A 187 0.38 6.96 11.82
CA LEU A 187 0.05 8.34 11.44
C LEU A 187 1.28 9.25 11.47
N GLU A 188 2.17 9.05 12.45
CA GLU A 188 3.42 9.80 12.54
C GLU A 188 4.33 9.53 11.33
N ILE A 189 4.53 8.25 10.98
CA ILE A 189 5.29 7.87 9.77
C ILE A 189 4.66 8.48 8.52
N ALA A 190 3.33 8.42 8.38
CA ALA A 190 2.65 8.97 7.22
C ALA A 190 2.82 10.49 7.10
N LYS A 191 2.81 11.22 8.24
CA LYS A 191 3.09 12.65 8.28
C LYS A 191 4.54 12.98 7.93
N GLN A 192 5.50 12.19 8.41
CA GLN A 192 6.91 12.36 8.07
C GLN A 192 7.15 12.14 6.57
N ASN A 193 6.55 11.09 6.00
CA ASN A 193 6.60 10.82 4.56
C ASN A 193 5.96 11.95 3.75
N PHE A 194 4.84 12.53 4.21
CA PHE A 194 4.22 13.67 3.56
C PHE A 194 5.06 14.96 3.65
N SER A 195 5.71 15.20 4.80
CA SER A 195 6.64 16.31 4.96
C SER A 195 7.80 16.21 3.98
N MET A 196 8.39 15.01 3.85
CA MET A 196 9.44 14.73 2.86
C MET A 196 8.96 14.98 1.42
N LEU A 197 7.75 14.53 1.05
CA LEU A 197 7.18 14.82 -0.27
C LEU A 197 7.02 16.32 -0.52
N SER A 198 6.65 17.08 0.51
CA SER A 198 6.48 18.53 0.45
C SER A 198 7.81 19.26 0.20
N GLU A 199 8.91 18.73 0.73
CA GLU A 199 10.27 19.23 0.47
C GLU A 199 10.72 18.98 -0.99
N HIS A 200 10.21 17.92 -1.62
CA HIS A 200 10.49 17.58 -3.03
C HIS A 200 9.66 18.42 -4.01
N GLY A 201 8.47 18.88 -3.62
CA GLY A 201 7.69 19.81 -4.43
C GLY A 201 6.24 19.96 -3.98
N SER A 202 5.76 21.20 -3.95
CA SER A 202 4.39 21.52 -3.51
C SER A 202 3.31 20.91 -4.40
N SER A 203 3.54 20.81 -5.72
CA SER A 203 2.60 20.17 -6.65
C SER A 203 2.45 18.67 -6.40
N LEU A 204 3.56 17.98 -6.12
CA LEU A 204 3.58 16.55 -5.80
C LEU A 204 2.87 16.27 -4.47
N ALA A 205 3.15 17.06 -3.43
CA ALA A 205 2.46 16.95 -2.16
C ALA A 205 0.95 17.21 -2.30
N ALA A 206 0.56 18.26 -3.04
CA ALA A 206 -0.85 18.56 -3.31
C ALA A 206 -1.54 17.41 -4.07
N GLN A 207 -0.84 16.76 -5.01
CA GLN A 207 -1.36 15.58 -5.69
C GLN A 207 -1.59 14.43 -4.71
N PHE A 208 -0.60 14.12 -3.86
CA PHE A 208 -0.74 13.06 -2.85
C PHE A 208 -1.90 13.33 -1.90
N GLU A 209 -2.00 14.55 -1.39
CA GLU A 209 -3.09 14.95 -0.51
C GLU A 209 -4.46 14.81 -1.20
N SER A 210 -4.59 15.28 -2.44
CA SER A 210 -5.85 15.20 -3.19
C SER A 210 -6.28 13.76 -3.50
N GLU A 211 -5.35 12.88 -3.87
CA GLU A 211 -5.64 11.48 -4.21
C GLU A 211 -5.90 10.63 -2.95
N MET A 212 -5.30 10.98 -1.82
CA MET A 212 -5.46 10.28 -0.54
C MET A 212 -6.69 10.75 0.26
N LYS A 213 -7.14 12.00 0.09
CA LYS A 213 -8.39 12.55 0.67
C LYS A 213 -9.63 12.06 -0.09
N THR A 214 -9.90 10.77 0.02
CA THR A 214 -11.01 10.09 -0.66
C THR A 214 -11.83 9.25 0.33
N ALA A 215 -13.04 8.86 -0.04
CA ALA A 215 -13.68 7.74 0.66
C ALA A 215 -13.36 6.45 -0.10
N ALA A 216 -13.23 5.33 0.61
CA ALA A 216 -12.90 4.06 0.02
C ALA A 216 -13.97 3.03 0.36
N ILE A 217 -14.44 2.31 -0.66
CA ILE A 217 -15.22 1.09 -0.53
C ILE A 217 -14.30 -0.05 -0.92
N TYR A 218 -13.86 -0.81 0.09
CA TYR A 218 -13.04 -1.99 -0.08
C TYR A 218 -13.91 -3.23 -0.07
N THR A 219 -13.72 -4.13 -1.03
CA THR A 219 -14.42 -5.41 -1.06
C THR A 219 -13.47 -6.55 -1.38
N ASP A 220 -13.69 -7.68 -0.70
CA ASP A 220 -12.96 -8.90 -1.00
C ASP A 220 -13.38 -9.52 -2.33
N THR A 221 -14.40 -9.08 -3.05
CA THR A 221 -14.79 -9.75 -4.32
C THR A 221 -14.92 -8.80 -5.49
N GLN A 222 -15.28 -7.54 -5.25
CA GLN A 222 -15.58 -6.54 -6.27
C GLN A 222 -14.50 -5.46 -6.41
N GLY A 223 -13.34 -5.64 -5.77
CA GLY A 223 -12.21 -4.72 -5.83
C GLY A 223 -12.35 -3.54 -4.88
N VAL A 224 -11.59 -2.48 -5.17
CA VAL A 224 -11.53 -1.24 -4.38
C VAL A 224 -12.06 -0.08 -5.23
N VAL A 225 -12.89 0.75 -4.61
CA VAL A 225 -13.42 1.98 -5.22
C VAL A 225 -13.06 3.16 -4.34
N LEU A 226 -12.37 4.16 -4.91
CA LEU A 226 -12.16 5.46 -4.28
C LEU A 226 -13.22 6.44 -4.80
N LEU A 227 -13.89 7.13 -3.88
CA LEU A 227 -14.84 8.20 -4.12
C LEU A 227 -14.11 9.54 -3.93
N LYS A 228 -14.04 10.32 -5.01
CA LYS A 228 -13.30 11.59 -5.07
C LYS A 228 -14.08 12.71 -4.39
N SER A 229 -13.36 13.62 -3.72
CA SER A 229 -13.94 14.78 -3.04
C SER A 229 -15.12 14.42 -2.12
N PRO A 230 -14.95 13.46 -1.18
CA PRO A 230 -16.06 12.99 -0.36
C PRO A 230 -16.59 14.11 0.54
N ILE A 231 -17.90 14.32 0.57
CA ILE A 231 -18.59 15.22 1.50
C ILE A 231 -19.57 14.40 2.34
N LEU A 232 -19.38 14.41 3.65
CA LEU A 232 -20.18 13.65 4.60
C LEU A 232 -21.14 14.57 5.38
N GLU A 233 -22.44 14.36 5.18
CA GLU A 233 -23.53 15.06 5.86
C GLU A 233 -24.42 14.06 6.61
N GLY A 234 -24.13 13.86 7.90
CA GLY A 234 -24.79 12.81 8.69
C GLY A 234 -24.44 11.41 8.16
N SER A 235 -25.42 10.70 7.60
CA SER A 235 -25.21 9.41 6.95
C SER A 235 -25.11 9.50 5.42
N ARG A 236 -25.29 10.68 4.82
CA ARG A 236 -25.20 10.89 3.38
C ARG A 236 -23.76 11.22 3.00
N LEU A 237 -23.20 10.47 2.04
CA LEU A 237 -21.88 10.68 1.49
C LEU A 237 -22.00 10.99 -0.01
N SER A 238 -21.77 12.24 -0.40
CA SER A 238 -21.65 12.67 -1.80
C SER A 238 -20.19 12.70 -2.25
N TYR A 239 -19.96 12.67 -3.56
CA TYR A 239 -18.65 12.60 -4.19
C TYR A 239 -18.72 13.06 -5.65
N ASP A 240 -17.60 13.54 -6.21
CA ASP A 240 -17.53 14.10 -7.56
C ASP A 240 -17.29 13.04 -8.65
N GLY A 241 -16.89 11.84 -8.25
CA GLY A 241 -16.61 10.74 -9.16
C GLY A 241 -15.88 9.59 -8.47
N ILE A 242 -15.53 8.56 -9.24
CA ILE A 242 -14.87 7.37 -8.70
C ILE A 242 -13.63 6.96 -9.49
N ASN A 243 -12.68 6.33 -8.80
CA ASN A 243 -11.67 5.46 -9.38
C ASN A 243 -11.94 4.03 -8.87
N ALA A 244 -12.01 3.04 -9.75
CA ALA A 244 -12.28 1.66 -9.37
C ALA A 244 -11.22 0.72 -9.96
N THR A 245 -10.82 -0.30 -9.20
CA THR A 245 -9.89 -1.33 -9.71
C THR A 245 -10.57 -2.30 -10.70
N GLN A 246 -11.91 -2.27 -10.76
CA GLN A 246 -12.73 -3.13 -11.60
C GLN A 246 -14.03 -2.40 -12.00
N ASP A 247 -14.48 -2.62 -13.23
CA ASP A 247 -15.82 -2.23 -13.67
C ASP A 247 -16.80 -3.38 -13.38
N ASN A 248 -17.77 -3.14 -12.49
CA ASN A 248 -18.75 -4.12 -12.06
C ASN A 248 -20.04 -3.42 -11.61
N GLN A 249 -21.02 -4.19 -11.13
CA GLN A 249 -22.31 -3.63 -10.71
C GLN A 249 -22.16 -2.52 -9.65
N LEU A 250 -21.28 -2.69 -8.66
CA LEU A 250 -21.07 -1.70 -7.60
C LEU A 250 -20.45 -0.42 -8.16
N SER A 251 -19.36 -0.52 -8.93
CA SER A 251 -18.71 0.67 -9.49
C SER A 251 -19.62 1.38 -10.52
N ASN A 252 -20.39 0.64 -11.32
CA ASN A 252 -21.37 1.22 -12.23
C ASN A 252 -22.51 1.96 -11.50
N LEU A 253 -23.01 1.42 -10.38
CA LEU A 253 -24.02 2.12 -9.58
C LEU A 253 -23.46 3.39 -8.96
N LEU A 254 -22.24 3.34 -8.43
CA LEU A 254 -21.57 4.51 -7.87
C LEU A 254 -21.31 5.60 -8.94
N ARG A 255 -20.93 5.24 -10.17
CA ARG A 255 -20.75 6.22 -11.26
C ARG A 255 -22.04 7.01 -11.58
N ASN A 256 -23.20 6.40 -11.34
CA ASN A 256 -24.51 6.98 -11.68
C ASN A 256 -25.26 7.53 -10.45
N ALA A 257 -24.67 7.46 -9.26
CA ALA A 257 -25.29 7.93 -8.03
C ALA A 257 -24.60 9.22 -7.56
N GLU A 258 -25.39 10.23 -7.20
CA GLU A 258 -24.86 11.49 -6.63
C GLU A 258 -24.37 11.33 -5.19
N PHE A 259 -24.86 10.30 -4.50
CA PHE A 259 -24.53 10.01 -3.11
C PHE A 259 -24.79 8.54 -2.77
N LEU A 260 -24.26 8.12 -1.63
CA LEU A 260 -24.66 6.89 -0.95
C LEU A 260 -25.09 7.20 0.50
N THR A 261 -25.88 6.30 1.09
CA THR A 261 -26.22 6.37 2.51
C THR A 261 -25.42 5.34 3.28
N ILE A 262 -24.79 5.76 4.37
CA ILE A 262 -24.00 4.93 5.27
C ILE A 262 -24.92 4.39 6.37
N GLU A 263 -25.15 3.07 6.40
CA GLU A 263 -25.80 2.42 7.56
C GLU A 263 -24.76 2.00 8.60
N ALA A 264 -23.59 1.54 8.15
CA ALA A 264 -22.45 1.16 8.99
C ALA A 264 -21.17 1.11 8.15
N LYS A 265 -20.00 1.00 8.80
CA LYS A 265 -18.73 0.77 8.08
C LYS A 265 -18.73 -0.50 7.21
N GLY A 266 -19.62 -1.44 7.50
CA GLY A 266 -19.81 -2.68 6.74
C GLY A 266 -20.99 -2.67 5.76
N ARG A 267 -21.70 -1.54 5.63
CA ARG A 267 -23.00 -1.50 4.96
C ARG A 267 -23.38 -0.12 4.43
N ILE A 268 -23.71 -0.05 3.15
CA ILE A 268 -24.17 1.17 2.46
C ILE A 268 -25.44 0.91 1.66
N VAL A 269 -26.12 1.99 1.30
CA VAL A 269 -27.29 1.97 0.41
C VAL A 269 -27.04 2.93 -0.75
N ILE A 270 -27.27 2.46 -1.98
CA ILE A 270 -27.13 3.25 -3.21
C ILE A 270 -28.43 3.07 -4.00
N ASN A 271 -29.15 4.15 -4.27
CA ASN A 271 -30.44 4.12 -5.00
C ASN A 271 -31.43 3.07 -4.45
N GLY A 272 -31.50 2.91 -3.13
CA GLY A 272 -32.35 1.93 -2.44
C GLY A 272 -31.80 0.50 -2.38
N LEU A 273 -30.72 0.19 -3.09
CA LEU A 273 -30.05 -1.11 -3.06
C LEU A 273 -29.06 -1.19 -1.90
N LYS A 274 -29.16 -2.26 -1.10
CA LYS A 274 -28.28 -2.48 0.06
C LYS A 274 -27.06 -3.29 -0.34
N PHE A 275 -25.88 -2.79 0.04
CA PHE A 275 -24.61 -3.50 -0.08
C PHE A 275 -24.09 -3.83 1.31
N THR A 276 -23.76 -5.10 1.53
CA THR A 276 -23.19 -5.65 2.76
C THR A 276 -21.83 -6.28 2.48
N ASN A 277 -21.09 -6.66 3.53
CA ASN A 277 -19.77 -7.29 3.41
C ASN A 277 -18.74 -6.43 2.67
N ILE A 278 -18.84 -5.12 2.87
CA ILE A 278 -17.88 -4.13 2.38
C ILE A 278 -17.08 -3.56 3.54
N GLY A 279 -15.99 -2.86 3.25
CA GLY A 279 -15.33 -1.94 4.18
C GLY A 279 -15.46 -0.51 3.65
N LEU A 280 -16.21 0.34 4.34
CA LEU A 280 -16.28 1.78 4.08
C LEU A 280 -15.32 2.53 5.01
N MET A 281 -14.47 3.35 4.41
CA MET A 281 -13.58 4.29 5.09
C MET A 281 -13.74 5.68 4.45
N VAL A 282 -13.73 6.74 5.24
CA VAL A 282 -13.74 8.13 4.78
C VAL A 282 -12.48 8.80 5.31
N PHE A 283 -11.65 9.30 4.40
CA PHE A 283 -10.34 9.85 4.69
C PHE A 283 -10.38 11.39 4.51
N SER A 284 -10.22 12.12 5.61
CA SER A 284 -10.33 13.59 5.68
C SER A 284 -9.16 14.24 6.40
#